data_AF-A0A1E3W4G9-F1
#
_entry.id   AF-A0A1E3W4G9-F1
#
_cell.length_a   1.000
_cell.length_b   1.000
_cell.length_c   1.000
_cell.angle_alpha   90.00
_cell.angle_beta   90.00
_cell.angle_gamma   90.00
#
_symmetry.space_group_name_H-M   'P 1'
#
loop_
_entity.id
_entity.type
_entity.pdbx_description
1 polymer ?
#
loop_
_entity_poly.entity_id
_entity_poly.type
_entity_poly.pdbx_seq_one_letter_code
_entity_poly.pdbx_strand_id
1 'polypeptide(L)'
;MLAQVLIEERHMNLPKRQEPSATSPEFQEDVSRDAIAMAFQKAMESHLRSHVPGTNINEQTFLASDYLNQFHELAMLLEALPTDPSGFASDLHSWHAVDYEEHFHRSGLNNKELAIAAYRRSPEKVRAQFDSAVARLQGEALRLVAAVAQALDGPPDLKMTCDGAAARLRVLIDDANAIANGYLADEDGGKGGKSSQITIDTLFRLRRD
;
A
#
# COMPACT_ATOMS: atom_id res chain seq x y z
N MET A 1 3.79 83.10 75.10
CA MET A 1 3.16 81.77 75.12
C MET A 1 2.74 81.46 73.70
N LEU A 2 3.60 80.84 72.89
CA LEU A 2 3.87 79.40 72.81
C LEU A 2 2.62 78.57 72.50
N ALA A 3 2.47 78.20 71.23
CA ALA A 3 2.01 76.86 70.83
C ALA A 3 2.44 76.60 69.37
N GLN A 4 3.47 75.77 69.23
CA GLN A 4 4.03 75.23 68.00
C GLN A 4 3.56 73.77 67.91
N VAL A 5 2.78 73.38 66.91
CA VAL A 5 2.48 71.96 66.57
C VAL A 5 2.13 71.90 65.08
N LEU A 6 3.12 71.61 64.23
CA LEU A 6 3.30 70.36 63.45
C LEU A 6 2.28 70.15 62.32
N ILE A 7 2.74 70.41 61.10
CA ILE A 7 2.13 69.98 59.84
C ILE A 7 2.41 68.47 59.71
N GLU A 8 1.40 67.64 59.91
CA GLU A 8 1.46 66.21 59.55
C GLU A 8 1.16 66.07 58.05
N GLU A 9 2.19 65.74 57.27
CA GLU A 9 2.02 65.25 55.90
C GLU A 9 1.26 63.92 55.93
N ARG A 10 -0.04 63.99 55.65
CA ARG A 10 -0.86 62.79 55.45
C ARG A 10 -0.53 62.21 54.08
N HIS A 11 0.56 61.46 53.99
CA HIS A 11 0.89 60.62 52.84
C HIS A 11 -0.29 59.67 52.57
N MET A 12 -0.97 59.92 51.46
CA MET A 12 -2.01 59.06 50.91
C MET A 12 -1.37 57.73 50.52
N ASN A 13 -1.51 56.71 51.37
CA ASN A 13 -1.04 55.35 51.07
C ASN A 13 -2.01 54.72 50.06
N LEU A 14 -1.83 55.05 48.78
CA LEU A 14 -2.46 54.31 47.68
C LEU A 14 -1.89 52.88 47.71
N PRO A 15 -2.73 51.84 47.65
CA PRO A 15 -2.22 50.47 47.56
C PRO A 15 -1.32 50.39 46.33
N LYS A 16 -0.07 49.93 46.51
CA LYS A 16 0.83 49.63 45.40
C LYS A 16 0.05 48.76 44.42
N ARG A 17 -0.06 49.19 43.16
CA ARG A 17 -0.49 48.32 42.07
C ARG A 17 0.35 47.05 42.19
N GLN A 18 -0.27 45.93 42.54
CA GLN A 18 0.35 44.64 42.27
C GLN A 18 0.56 44.62 40.77
N GLU A 19 1.81 44.74 40.34
CA GLU A 19 2.16 44.35 38.98
C GLU A 19 1.68 42.91 38.81
N PRO A 20 0.99 42.57 37.71
CA PRO A 20 0.58 41.20 37.48
C PRO A 20 1.83 40.34 37.56
N SER A 21 1.86 39.45 38.55
CA SER A 21 2.86 38.40 38.72
C SER A 21 3.01 37.67 37.39
N ALA A 22 4.10 37.95 36.68
CA ALA A 22 4.49 37.29 35.45
C ALA A 22 4.94 35.86 35.78
N THR A 23 3.98 34.97 36.01
CA THR A 23 4.14 33.51 36.01
C THR A 23 2.75 32.86 36.12
N SER A 24 1.90 33.10 35.14
CA SER A 24 0.96 32.04 34.76
C SER A 24 1.68 31.17 33.75
N PRO A 25 1.75 29.84 33.92
CA PRO A 25 2.33 28.98 32.90
C PRO A 25 1.41 29.10 31.69
N GLU A 26 1.91 29.76 30.64
CA GLU A 26 1.30 29.69 29.33
C GLU A 26 1.18 28.20 28.97
N PHE A 27 -0.04 27.66 28.98
CA PHE A 27 -0.31 26.39 28.31
C PHE A 27 -0.24 26.65 26.82
N GLN A 28 0.99 26.80 26.32
CA GLN A 28 1.29 26.81 24.91
C GLN A 28 2.16 25.58 24.67
N GLU A 29 1.52 24.41 24.67
CA GLU A 29 2.07 23.30 23.91
C GLU A 29 2.13 23.78 22.48
N ASP A 30 3.33 24.15 22.05
CA ASP A 30 3.62 24.51 20.67
C ASP A 30 3.52 23.20 19.87
N VAL A 31 2.29 22.78 19.56
CA VAL A 31 2.04 21.55 18.82
C VAL A 31 2.61 21.76 17.43
N SER A 32 3.78 21.16 17.20
CA SER A 32 4.46 21.22 15.91
C SER A 32 3.49 20.78 14.81
N ARG A 33 3.57 21.41 13.64
CA ARG A 33 2.82 21.03 12.44
C ARG A 33 2.96 19.53 12.14
N ASP A 34 4.14 18.97 12.42
CA ASP A 34 4.43 17.55 12.25
C ASP A 34 3.60 16.69 13.22
N ALA A 35 3.47 17.11 14.48
CA ALA A 35 2.65 16.41 15.47
C ALA A 35 1.17 16.41 15.10
N ILE A 36 0.65 17.53 14.57
CA ILE A 36 -0.72 17.61 14.06
C ILE A 36 -0.91 16.67 12.86
N ALA A 37 0.02 16.67 11.92
CA ALA A 37 -0.03 15.81 10.74
C ALA A 37 -0.01 14.31 11.12
N MET A 38 0.87 13.92 12.05
CA MET A 38 0.94 12.55 12.56
C MET A 38 -0.37 12.12 13.26
N ALA A 39 -0.94 12.99 14.11
CA ALA A 39 -2.20 12.70 14.79
C ALA A 39 -3.36 12.52 13.80
N PHE A 40 -3.43 13.39 12.79
CA PHE A 40 -4.44 13.30 11.73
C PHE A 40 -4.28 12.02 10.91
N GLN A 41 -3.04 11.66 10.52
CA GLN A 41 -2.76 10.43 9.79
C GLN A 41 -3.20 9.20 10.60
N LYS A 42 -2.81 9.14 11.88
CA LYS A 42 -3.19 8.05 12.78
C LYS A 42 -4.72 7.93 12.95
N ALA A 43 -5.41 9.05 13.07
CA ALA A 43 -6.87 9.06 13.16
C ALA A 43 -7.52 8.53 11.86
N MET A 44 -6.99 8.93 10.70
CA MET A 44 -7.47 8.46 9.39
C MET A 44 -7.22 6.96 9.20
N GLU A 45 -6.03 6.47 9.54
CA GLU A 45 -5.71 5.04 9.50
C GLU A 45 -6.63 4.24 10.43
N SER A 46 -6.91 4.74 11.64
CA SER A 46 -7.86 4.11 12.56
C SER A 46 -9.28 4.08 11.99
N HIS A 47 -9.71 5.16 11.31
CA HIS A 47 -11.01 5.23 10.67
C HIS A 47 -11.11 4.22 9.52
N LEU A 48 -10.12 4.18 8.61
CA LEU A 48 -10.07 3.21 7.52
C LEU A 48 -10.09 1.77 8.04
N ARG A 49 -9.30 1.48 9.07
CA ARG A 49 -9.25 0.16 9.71
C ARG A 49 -10.61 -0.30 10.25
N SER A 50 -11.49 0.62 10.63
CA SER A 50 -12.84 0.27 11.08
C SER A 50 -13.81 -0.09 9.96
N HIS A 51 -13.49 0.26 8.71
CA HIS A 51 -14.36 0.06 7.53
C HIS A 51 -13.92 -1.08 6.61
N VAL A 52 -12.68 -1.56 6.72
CA VAL A 52 -12.16 -2.69 5.95
C VAL A 52 -12.66 -4.09 6.38
N PRO A 53 -13.14 -4.37 7.61
CA PRO A 53 -13.63 -5.69 7.96
C PRO A 53 -14.79 -6.14 7.07
N GLY A 54 -14.78 -7.40 6.63
CA GLY A 54 -15.79 -7.94 5.71
C GLY A 54 -15.59 -7.52 4.25
N THR A 55 -14.47 -6.86 3.94
CA THR A 55 -14.03 -6.57 2.56
C THR A 55 -12.79 -7.42 2.21
N ASN A 56 -12.36 -7.37 0.95
CA ASN A 56 -11.13 -8.00 0.49
C ASN A 56 -9.87 -7.13 0.73
N ILE A 57 -10.00 -6.03 1.49
CA ILE A 57 -8.89 -5.17 1.87
C ILE A 57 -8.26 -5.71 3.16
N ASN A 58 -6.96 -5.97 3.14
CA ASN A 58 -6.24 -6.41 4.32
C ASN A 58 -6.13 -5.27 5.34
N GLU A 59 -6.46 -5.55 6.61
CA GLU A 59 -6.52 -4.51 7.65
C GLU A 59 -5.15 -3.90 7.97
N GLN A 60 -4.07 -4.66 7.82
CA GLN A 60 -2.73 -4.20 8.19
C GLN A 60 -2.06 -3.45 7.06
N THR A 61 -2.18 -3.96 5.83
CA THR A 61 -1.50 -3.40 4.66
C THR A 61 -2.34 -2.36 3.91
N PHE A 62 -3.66 -2.38 4.11
CA PHE A 62 -4.64 -1.61 3.33
C PHE A 62 -4.64 -1.92 1.83
N LEU A 63 -4.13 -3.09 1.44
CA LEU A 63 -4.12 -3.59 0.07
C LEU A 63 -5.28 -4.55 -0.16
N ALA A 64 -5.96 -4.41 -1.30
CA ALA A 64 -7.04 -5.28 -1.72
C ALA A 64 -6.51 -6.40 -2.63
N SER A 65 -6.80 -7.66 -2.27
CA SER A 65 -6.38 -8.82 -3.07
C SER A 65 -7.05 -8.89 -4.44
N ASP A 66 -8.25 -8.28 -4.59
CA ASP A 66 -8.98 -8.25 -5.86
C ASP A 66 -8.17 -7.67 -7.03
N TYR A 67 -7.23 -6.75 -6.75
CA TYR A 67 -6.35 -6.19 -7.77
C TYR A 67 -5.63 -7.27 -8.59
N LEU A 68 -5.23 -8.35 -7.92
CA LEU A 68 -4.44 -9.41 -8.52
C LEU A 68 -5.30 -10.36 -9.38
N ASN A 69 -6.63 -10.25 -9.34
CA ASN A 69 -7.53 -11.09 -10.14
C ASN A 69 -7.25 -11.00 -11.64
N GLN A 70 -6.88 -9.81 -12.16
CA GLN A 70 -6.53 -9.64 -13.58
C GLN A 70 -5.36 -10.53 -14.04
N PHE A 71 -4.45 -10.88 -13.14
CA PHE A 71 -3.31 -11.75 -13.43
C PHE A 71 -3.67 -13.22 -13.23
N HIS A 72 -4.53 -13.55 -12.25
CA HIS A 72 -5.09 -14.89 -12.13
C HIS A 72 -5.91 -15.25 -13.37
N GLU A 73 -6.72 -14.32 -13.88
CA GLU A 73 -7.47 -14.45 -15.13
C GLU A 73 -6.54 -14.68 -16.32
N LEU A 74 -5.43 -13.93 -16.42
CA LEU A 74 -4.41 -14.20 -17.43
C LEU A 74 -3.81 -15.60 -17.27
N ALA A 75 -3.47 -16.03 -16.05
CA ALA A 75 -2.92 -17.37 -15.83
C ALA A 75 -3.89 -18.46 -16.29
N MET A 76 -5.17 -18.32 -15.98
CA MET A 76 -6.23 -19.24 -16.45
C MET A 76 -6.39 -19.21 -17.97
N LEU A 77 -6.35 -18.01 -18.58
CA LEU A 77 -6.40 -17.86 -20.04
C LEU A 77 -5.23 -18.60 -20.71
N LEU A 78 -4.01 -18.41 -20.19
CA LEU A 78 -2.81 -19.07 -20.71
C LEU A 78 -2.91 -20.60 -20.65
N GLU A 79 -3.52 -21.16 -19.59
CA GLU A 79 -3.72 -22.61 -19.44
C GLU A 79 -4.80 -23.17 -20.37
N ALA A 80 -5.88 -22.41 -20.60
CA ALA A 80 -6.97 -22.84 -21.47
C ALA A 80 -6.59 -22.73 -22.96
N LEU A 81 -5.75 -21.76 -23.30
CA LEU A 81 -5.43 -21.37 -24.68
C LEU A 81 -4.93 -22.52 -25.57
N PRO A 82 -4.05 -23.45 -25.14
CA PRO A 82 -3.63 -24.58 -25.97
C PRO A 82 -4.77 -25.52 -26.39
N THR A 83 -5.89 -25.52 -25.67
CA THR A 83 -7.04 -26.41 -25.94
C THR A 83 -7.95 -25.85 -27.03
N ASP A 84 -8.12 -24.52 -27.10
CA ASP A 84 -8.79 -23.83 -28.18
C ASP A 84 -8.04 -22.53 -28.56
N PRO A 85 -6.93 -22.64 -29.32
CA PRO A 85 -6.12 -21.49 -29.68
C PRO A 85 -6.90 -20.41 -30.44
N SER A 86 -7.80 -20.82 -31.33
CA SER A 86 -8.63 -19.90 -32.11
C SER A 86 -9.64 -19.13 -31.26
N GLY A 87 -10.28 -19.80 -30.30
CA GLY A 87 -11.29 -19.19 -29.44
C GLY A 87 -10.70 -18.17 -28.46
N PHE A 88 -9.49 -18.41 -27.96
CA PHE A 88 -8.85 -17.56 -26.95
C PHE A 88 -7.83 -16.56 -27.51
N ALA A 89 -7.49 -16.62 -28.79
CA ALA A 89 -6.51 -15.71 -29.39
C ALA A 89 -6.91 -14.24 -29.22
N SER A 90 -8.18 -13.86 -29.47
CA SER A 90 -8.62 -12.46 -29.33
C SER A 90 -8.48 -11.95 -27.89
N ASP A 91 -8.76 -12.81 -26.92
CA ASP A 91 -8.69 -12.46 -25.50
C ASP A 91 -7.24 -12.23 -25.09
N LEU A 92 -6.31 -13.08 -25.55
CA LEU A 92 -4.88 -12.89 -25.32
C LEU A 92 -4.39 -11.58 -25.95
N HIS A 93 -4.78 -11.29 -27.19
CA HIS A 93 -4.38 -10.06 -27.89
C HIS A 93 -4.94 -8.79 -27.26
N SER A 94 -6.13 -8.89 -26.66
CA SER A 94 -6.80 -7.75 -26.01
C SER A 94 -6.39 -7.57 -24.56
N TRP A 95 -5.74 -8.58 -23.96
CA TRP A 95 -5.30 -8.52 -22.58
C TRP A 95 -4.23 -7.44 -22.41
N HIS A 96 -4.42 -6.60 -21.39
CA HIS A 96 -3.41 -5.66 -20.95
C HIS A 96 -3.47 -5.53 -19.43
N ALA A 97 -2.32 -5.28 -18.81
CA ALA A 97 -2.29 -4.93 -17.40
C ALA A 97 -2.91 -3.53 -17.19
N VAL A 98 -3.58 -3.35 -16.05
CA VAL A 98 -4.00 -2.05 -15.54
C VAL A 98 -3.36 -1.78 -14.18
N ASP A 99 -3.12 -0.50 -13.89
CA ASP A 99 -2.65 -0.10 -12.56
C ASP A 99 -3.74 -0.31 -11.49
N TYR A 100 -3.33 -0.18 -10.23
CA TYR A 100 -4.18 -0.49 -9.08
C TYR A 100 -5.45 0.36 -9.02
N GLU A 101 -5.33 1.68 -9.15
CA GLU A 101 -6.48 2.57 -9.03
C GLU A 101 -7.42 2.42 -10.23
N GLU A 102 -6.86 2.26 -11.43
CA GLU A 102 -7.63 2.05 -12.65
C GLU A 102 -8.41 0.74 -12.62
N HIS A 103 -7.81 -0.34 -12.09
CA HIS A 103 -8.50 -1.61 -11.87
C HIS A 103 -9.78 -1.40 -11.05
N PHE A 104 -9.68 -0.70 -9.92
CA PHE A 104 -10.84 -0.46 -9.05
C PHE A 104 -11.86 0.48 -9.68
N HIS A 105 -11.42 1.55 -10.35
CA HIS A 105 -12.32 2.46 -11.05
C HIS A 105 -13.19 1.75 -12.09
N ARG A 106 -12.59 0.82 -12.85
CA ARG A 106 -13.27 0.00 -13.86
C ARG A 106 -14.09 -1.16 -13.27
N SER A 107 -13.77 -1.60 -12.06
CA SER A 107 -14.42 -2.76 -11.45
C SER A 107 -15.88 -2.50 -11.04
N GLY A 108 -16.68 -3.56 -11.03
CA GLY A 108 -18.04 -3.60 -10.46
C GLY A 108 -18.06 -3.86 -8.95
N LEU A 109 -16.92 -3.75 -8.25
CA LEU A 109 -16.82 -4.05 -6.82
C LEU A 109 -17.47 -2.95 -5.98
N ASN A 110 -18.26 -3.34 -4.98
CA ASN A 110 -18.97 -2.41 -4.11
C ASN A 110 -18.04 -1.46 -3.33
N ASN A 111 -16.86 -1.94 -2.96
CA ASN A 111 -15.93 -1.23 -2.08
C ASN A 111 -14.75 -0.58 -2.82
N LYS A 112 -14.89 -0.28 -4.12
CA LYS A 112 -13.80 0.25 -4.94
C LYS A 112 -13.20 1.56 -4.45
N GLU A 113 -14.04 2.51 -4.02
CA GLU A 113 -13.57 3.79 -3.49
C GLU A 113 -12.82 3.61 -2.16
N LEU A 114 -13.29 2.66 -1.33
CA LEU A 114 -12.61 2.30 -0.09
C LEU A 114 -11.25 1.64 -0.39
N ALA A 115 -11.17 0.76 -1.40
CA ALA A 115 -9.91 0.11 -1.79
C ALA A 115 -8.87 1.12 -2.29
N ILE A 116 -9.28 2.13 -3.07
CA ILE A 116 -8.41 3.21 -3.54
C ILE A 116 -7.97 4.10 -2.38
N ALA A 117 -8.91 4.50 -1.51
CA ALA A 117 -8.60 5.32 -0.34
C ALA A 117 -7.65 4.61 0.63
N ALA A 118 -7.86 3.31 0.85
CA ALA A 118 -7.04 2.44 1.68
C ALA A 118 -5.63 2.32 1.09
N TYR A 119 -5.51 2.01 -0.21
CA TYR A 119 -4.21 1.90 -0.90
C TYR A 119 -3.38 3.19 -0.83
N ARG A 120 -3.99 4.36 -1.01
CA ARG A 120 -3.30 5.66 -0.87
C ARG A 120 -2.79 5.92 0.55
N ARG A 121 -3.33 5.21 1.54
CA ARG A 121 -2.97 5.29 2.96
C ARG A 121 -2.26 4.04 3.46
N SER A 122 -1.92 3.10 2.59
CA SER A 122 -1.07 1.96 2.93
C SER A 122 0.24 2.44 3.55
N PRO A 123 0.78 1.73 4.57
CA PRO A 123 2.08 2.05 5.13
C PRO A 123 3.14 2.17 4.02
N GLU A 124 3.93 3.24 4.03
CA GLU A 124 4.80 3.62 2.91
C GLU A 124 5.71 2.49 2.43
N LYS A 125 6.38 1.79 3.38
CA LYS A 125 7.25 0.64 3.06
C LYS A 125 6.48 -0.51 2.41
N VAL A 126 5.28 -0.82 2.90
CA VAL A 126 4.42 -1.89 2.37
C VAL A 126 3.96 -1.55 0.96
N ARG A 127 3.49 -0.31 0.76
CA ARG A 127 3.06 0.17 -0.55
C ARG A 127 4.21 0.14 -1.56
N ALA A 128 5.39 0.64 -1.21
CA ALA A 128 6.56 0.63 -2.08
C ALA A 128 6.99 -0.79 -2.48
N GLN A 129 6.95 -1.75 -1.55
CA GLN A 129 7.25 -3.15 -1.83
C GLN A 129 6.20 -3.77 -2.76
N PHE A 130 4.91 -3.51 -2.50
CA PHE A 130 3.82 -4.00 -3.33
C PHE A 130 3.89 -3.42 -4.75
N ASP A 131 4.06 -2.11 -4.89
CA ASP A 131 4.18 -1.43 -6.18
C ASP A 131 5.38 -1.98 -6.98
N SER A 132 6.50 -2.27 -6.29
CA SER A 132 7.66 -2.92 -6.91
C SER A 132 7.35 -4.34 -7.39
N ALA A 133 6.64 -5.15 -6.60
CA ALA A 133 6.22 -6.50 -6.98
C ALA A 133 5.24 -6.48 -8.16
N VAL A 134 4.28 -5.58 -8.14
CA VAL A 134 3.31 -5.35 -9.22
C VAL A 134 4.02 -4.91 -10.50
N ALA A 135 4.98 -3.99 -10.43
CA ALA A 135 5.74 -3.58 -11.61
C ALA A 135 6.53 -4.74 -12.24
N ARG A 136 7.13 -5.63 -11.42
CA ARG A 136 7.77 -6.87 -11.91
C ARG A 136 6.76 -7.81 -12.56
N LEU A 137 5.61 -8.02 -11.90
CA LEU A 137 4.52 -8.87 -12.37
C LEU A 137 3.96 -8.39 -13.71
N GLN A 138 3.62 -7.11 -13.83
CA GLN A 138 3.15 -6.49 -15.07
C GLN A 138 4.17 -6.63 -16.20
N GLY A 139 5.44 -6.31 -15.92
CA GLY A 139 6.50 -6.41 -16.91
C GLY A 139 6.71 -7.84 -17.42
N GLU A 140 6.63 -8.85 -16.54
CA GLU A 140 6.72 -10.25 -16.94
C GLU A 140 5.46 -10.70 -17.69
N ALA A 141 4.27 -10.34 -17.22
CA ALA A 141 3.01 -10.69 -17.88
C ALA A 141 2.99 -10.23 -19.34
N LEU A 142 3.42 -8.99 -19.63
CA LEU A 142 3.50 -8.47 -20.99
C LEU A 142 4.49 -9.26 -21.86
N ARG A 143 5.66 -9.66 -21.32
CA ARG A 143 6.62 -10.52 -22.04
C ARG A 143 6.02 -11.88 -22.34
N LEU A 144 5.33 -12.49 -21.38
CA LEU A 144 4.73 -13.81 -21.53
C LEU A 144 3.60 -13.80 -22.55
N VAL A 145 2.72 -12.79 -22.51
CA VAL A 145 1.68 -12.59 -23.53
C VAL A 145 2.28 -12.46 -24.92
N ALA A 146 3.34 -11.66 -25.08
CA ALA A 146 4.02 -11.51 -26.37
C ALA A 146 4.69 -12.82 -26.84
N ALA A 147 5.24 -13.62 -25.93
CA ALA A 147 5.83 -14.91 -26.26
C ALA A 147 4.78 -15.93 -26.71
N VAL A 148 3.64 -15.98 -26.02
CA VAL A 148 2.53 -16.87 -26.39
C VAL A 148 1.85 -16.42 -27.68
N ALA A 149 1.71 -15.11 -27.91
CA ALA A 149 1.20 -14.59 -29.18
C ALA A 149 2.07 -15.02 -30.37
N GLN A 150 3.41 -14.98 -30.24
CA GLN A 150 4.31 -15.51 -31.27
C GLN A 150 4.17 -17.02 -31.46
N ALA A 151 3.93 -17.77 -30.38
CA ALA A 151 3.72 -19.22 -30.44
C ALA A 151 2.36 -19.61 -31.06
N LEU A 152 1.36 -18.71 -31.07
CA LEU A 152 0.11 -18.90 -31.81
C LEU A 152 0.32 -18.84 -33.34
N ASP A 153 1.27 -18.02 -33.79
CA ASP A 153 1.53 -17.76 -35.21
C ASP A 153 2.52 -18.76 -35.87
N GLY A 154 3.10 -19.70 -35.11
CA GLY A 154 4.11 -20.64 -35.64
C GLY A 154 4.20 -22.00 -34.90
N PRO A 155 4.98 -22.98 -35.40
CA PRO A 155 5.25 -24.24 -34.69
C PRO A 155 6.73 -24.48 -34.32
N PRO A 156 7.05 -25.39 -33.35
CA PRO A 156 6.17 -26.01 -32.36
C PRO A 156 6.59 -25.74 -30.89
N ASP A 157 5.62 -25.32 -30.07
CA ASP A 157 5.22 -25.93 -28.77
C ASP A 157 4.39 -24.93 -27.93
N LEU A 158 3.19 -24.61 -28.44
CA LEU A 158 2.26 -23.68 -27.78
C LEU A 158 1.92 -24.13 -26.36
N LYS A 159 1.72 -25.44 -26.16
CA LYS A 159 1.35 -25.99 -24.85
C LYS A 159 2.46 -25.78 -23.82
N MET A 160 3.70 -26.14 -24.14
CA MET A 160 4.83 -25.92 -23.21
C MET A 160 5.06 -24.43 -22.95
N THR A 161 4.90 -23.58 -23.97
CA THR A 161 5.04 -22.12 -23.83
C THR A 161 3.98 -21.57 -22.86
N CYS A 162 2.73 -21.97 -23.03
CA CYS A 162 1.61 -21.61 -22.16
C CYS A 162 1.79 -22.13 -20.73
N ASP A 163 2.10 -23.42 -20.55
CA ASP A 163 2.29 -24.02 -19.23
C ASP A 163 3.42 -23.31 -18.46
N GLY A 164 4.55 -23.06 -19.15
CA GLY A 164 5.69 -22.34 -18.56
C GLY A 164 5.36 -20.88 -18.24
N ALA A 165 4.58 -20.20 -19.09
CA ALA A 165 4.12 -18.84 -18.83
C ALA A 165 3.19 -18.76 -17.63
N ALA A 166 2.17 -19.62 -17.57
CA ALA A 166 1.21 -19.66 -16.47
C ALA A 166 1.88 -20.00 -15.13
N ALA A 167 2.87 -20.91 -15.13
CA ALA A 167 3.66 -21.23 -13.94
C ALA A 167 4.51 -20.05 -13.46
N ARG A 168 5.22 -19.37 -14.37
CA ARG A 168 6.02 -18.17 -14.03
C ARG A 168 5.15 -17.03 -13.48
N LEU A 169 3.98 -16.82 -14.09
CA LEU A 169 3.05 -15.78 -13.66
C LEU A 169 2.53 -16.04 -12.24
N ARG A 170 2.18 -17.30 -11.91
CA ARG A 170 1.74 -17.68 -10.55
C ARG A 170 2.76 -17.38 -9.47
N VAL A 171 4.04 -17.64 -9.72
CA VAL A 171 5.10 -17.32 -8.74
C VAL A 171 5.12 -15.83 -8.41
N LEU A 172 4.95 -14.96 -9.41
CA LEU A 172 4.93 -13.51 -9.21
C LEU A 172 3.62 -13.01 -8.58
N ILE A 173 2.50 -13.67 -8.90
CA ILE A 173 1.21 -13.43 -8.24
C ILE A 173 1.31 -13.77 -6.75
N ASP A 174 1.92 -14.91 -6.40
CA ASP A 174 2.10 -15.37 -5.02
C ASP A 174 2.98 -14.38 -4.22
N ASP A 175 4.04 -13.85 -4.82
CA ASP A 175 4.88 -12.79 -4.23
C ASP A 175 4.07 -11.52 -3.91
N ALA A 176 3.30 -11.01 -4.87
CA ALA A 176 2.44 -9.84 -4.67
C ALA A 176 1.33 -10.11 -3.63
N ASN A 177 0.73 -11.31 -3.64
CA ASN A 177 -0.28 -11.74 -2.67
C ASN A 177 0.30 -11.81 -1.26
N ALA A 178 1.54 -12.29 -1.10
CA ALA A 178 2.20 -12.35 0.20
C ALA A 178 2.32 -10.94 0.82
N ILE A 179 2.79 -9.97 0.03
CA ILE A 179 2.90 -8.58 0.45
C ILE A 179 1.52 -7.99 0.76
N ALA A 180 0.53 -8.19 -0.11
CA ALA A 180 -0.85 -7.71 0.10
C ALA A 180 -1.44 -8.23 1.41
N ASN A 181 -1.12 -9.47 1.80
CA ASN A 181 -1.60 -10.08 3.04
C ASN A 181 -0.74 -9.76 4.28
N GLY A 182 0.35 -9.01 4.14
CA GLY A 182 1.22 -8.61 5.25
C GLY A 182 2.29 -9.64 5.60
N TYR A 183 2.51 -10.65 4.76
CA TYR A 183 3.69 -11.52 4.87
C TYR A 183 4.89 -10.77 4.30
N LEU A 184 5.53 -9.97 5.16
CA LEU A 184 6.75 -9.26 4.81
C LEU A 184 7.92 -10.24 4.83
N ALA A 185 8.79 -10.16 3.82
CA ALA A 185 10.14 -10.67 3.95
C ALA A 185 10.89 -9.69 4.86
N ASP A 186 11.22 -10.11 6.08
CA ASP A 186 12.06 -9.32 6.97
C ASP A 186 13.42 -9.08 6.28
N GLU A 187 13.78 -7.81 6.07
CA GLU A 187 15.12 -7.42 5.57
C GLU A 187 16.22 -7.65 6.60
N ASP A 188 15.84 -7.96 7.84
CA ASP A 188 16.74 -8.31 8.93
C ASP A 188 16.55 -9.79 9.24
N GLY A 189 17.61 -10.59 9.22
CA GLY A 189 17.59 -12.06 9.33
C GLY A 189 17.12 -12.64 10.68
N GLY A 190 16.09 -12.05 11.30
CA GLY A 190 15.47 -12.49 12.53
C GLY A 190 14.28 -13.41 12.25
N LYS A 191 14.54 -14.73 12.30
CA LYS A 191 13.57 -15.83 12.39
C LYS A 191 12.09 -15.41 12.64
N GLY A 192 11.33 -15.25 11.57
CA GLY A 192 9.86 -15.13 11.59
C GLY A 192 9.25 -15.78 10.35
N GLY A 193 8.57 -16.92 10.52
CA GLY A 193 7.75 -17.55 9.49
C GLY A 193 8.49 -18.48 8.51
N LYS A 194 8.28 -19.79 8.65
CA LYS A 194 8.60 -20.77 7.60
C LYS A 194 7.64 -20.58 6.42
N SER A 195 7.94 -19.69 5.50
CA SER A 195 7.50 -19.83 4.11
C SER A 195 8.34 -18.93 3.21
N SER A 196 8.59 -19.40 1.98
CA SER A 196 9.30 -18.69 0.91
C SER A 196 10.83 -18.68 0.99
N GLN A 197 11.42 -19.86 1.20
CA GLN A 197 12.76 -20.13 0.68
C GLN A 197 12.68 -20.65 -0.77
N ILE A 198 12.06 -19.88 -1.67
CA ILE A 198 12.36 -19.99 -3.10
C ILE A 198 13.36 -18.88 -3.38
N THR A 199 14.63 -19.18 -3.12
CA THR A 199 15.73 -18.27 -3.42
C THR A 199 15.71 -17.89 -4.89
N ILE A 200 16.10 -16.66 -5.20
CA ILE A 200 16.34 -16.12 -6.57
C ILE A 200 17.13 -17.11 -7.46
N ASP A 201 17.93 -17.97 -6.85
CA ASP A 201 18.66 -19.07 -7.48
C ASP A 201 17.75 -20.09 -8.21
N THR A 202 16.53 -20.33 -7.72
CA THR A 202 15.52 -21.17 -8.37
C THR A 202 14.93 -20.50 -9.62
N LEU A 203 14.80 -19.16 -9.60
CA LEU A 203 14.35 -18.38 -10.77
C LEU A 203 15.41 -18.37 -11.89
N PHE A 204 16.70 -18.46 -11.56
CA PHE A 204 17.76 -18.58 -12.57
C PHE A 204 17.93 -20.01 -13.11
N ARG A 205 17.58 -21.04 -12.34
CA ARG A 205 17.62 -22.44 -12.84
C ARG A 205 16.55 -22.75 -13.87
N LEU A 206 15.40 -22.09 -13.83
CA LEU A 206 14.33 -22.23 -14.85
C LEU A 206 14.62 -21.49 -16.18
N ARG A 207 15.77 -20.79 -16.30
CA ARG A 207 16.22 -20.11 -17.53
C ARG A 207 17.21 -20.95 -18.34
N ARG A 208 17.68 -22.08 -17.81
CA ARG A 208 18.49 -23.06 -18.53
C ARG A 208 17.82 -24.41 -18.42
N ASP A 209 16.89 -24.68 -19.32
CA ASP A 209 16.68 -25.97 -19.98
C ASP A 209 15.83 -25.70 -21.24
#